data_AF-A0A1E5II85-F1
#
_entry.id   AF-A0A1E5II85-F1
#
_cell.length_a   1.000
_cell.length_b   1.000
_cell.length_c   1.000
_cell.angle_alpha   90.00
_cell.angle_beta   90.00
_cell.angle_gamma   90.00
#
_symmetry.space_group_name_H-M   'P 1'
#
loop_
_entity.id
_entity.type
_entity.pdbx_description
1 polymer ?
#
loop_
_entity_poly.entity_id
_entity_poly.type
_entity_poly.pdbx_seq_one_letter_code
_entity_poly.pdbx_strand_id
1 'polypeptide(L)' 'MGDVLIVAINSDKSLSCLKGPQRPLYGEKERVKLLLSLKSIDYVFVFGEQMPKKNLSRATAGYSGKGRRL' A
#
# COMPACT_ATOMS: atom_id res chain seq x y z
N MET A 1 4.92 9.11 24.82
CA MET A 1 5.64 8.83 23.56
C MET A 1 4.83 7.76 22.86
N GLY A 2 4.27 8.05 21.68
CA GLY A 2 3.39 7.13 20.95
C GLY A 2 4.07 6.60 19.70
N ASP A 3 3.88 5.31 19.41
CA ASP A 3 4.34 4.70 18.18
C ASP A 3 3.46 5.17 17.01
N VAL A 4 4.07 5.47 15.86
CA VAL A 4 3.36 5.82 14.62
C VAL A 4 3.35 4.61 13.70
N LEU A 5 2.17 4.15 13.30
CA LEU A 5 2.00 3.07 12.35
C LEU A 5 1.70 3.60 10.95
N ILE A 6 2.62 3.31 10.03
CA ILE A 6 2.50 3.64 8.61
C ILE A 6 2.28 2.34 7.84
N VAL A 7 1.23 2.30 7.01
CA VAL A 7 0.89 1.13 6.17
C VAL A 7 1.08 1.46 4.70
N ALA A 8 1.88 0.67 3.99
CA ALA A 8 2.04 0.79 2.54
C ALA A 8 1.18 -0.26 1.81
N ILE A 9 0.45 0.15 0.77
CA ILE A 9 -0.36 -0.74 -0.07
C ILE A 9 -0.03 -0.58 -1.56
N ASN A 10 -0.10 -1.67 -2.31
CA ASN A 10 0.08 -1.63 -3.76
C ASN A 10 -1.06 -0.84 -4.45
N SER A 11 -0.72 -0.18 -5.54
CA SER A 11 -1.69 0.42 -6.46
C SER A 11 -2.51 -0.65 -7.19
N ASP A 12 -3.64 -0.23 -7.76
CA ASP A 12 -4.52 -1.14 -8.51
C ASP A 12 -3.80 -1.72 -9.74
N LYS A 13 -3.02 -0.88 -10.43
CA LYS A 13 -2.19 -1.30 -11.57
C LYS A 13 -1.16 -2.37 -11.16
N SER A 14 -0.46 -2.16 -10.03
CA SER A 14 0.53 -3.11 -9.52
C SER A 14 -0.12 -4.46 -9.16
N LEU A 15 -1.30 -4.42 -8.52
CA LEU A 15 -2.04 -5.63 -8.17
C LEU A 15 -2.58 -6.38 -9.39
N SER A 16 -3.11 -5.67 -10.38
CA SER A 16 -3.60 -6.25 -11.63
C SER A 16 -2.48 -6.96 -12.38
N CYS A 17 -1.29 -6.36 -12.46
CA CYS A 17 -0.14 -7.02 -13.07
C CYS A 17 0.36 -8.23 -12.26
N LEU A 18 0.32 -8.16 -10.92
CA LEU A 18 0.86 -9.20 -10.05
C LEU A 18 -0.04 -10.44 -9.94
N LYS A 19 -1.35 -10.20 -9.83
CA LYS A 19 -2.38 -11.20 -9.49
C LYS A 19 -3.41 -11.42 -10.60
N GLY A 20 -3.25 -10.74 -11.74
CA GLY A 20 -4.12 -10.84 -12.90
C GLY A 20 -5.22 -9.77 -12.94
N PRO A 21 -5.88 -9.63 -14.09
CA PRO A 21 -6.78 -8.50 -14.39
C PRO A 21 -8.04 -8.45 -13.51
N GLN A 22 -8.44 -9.56 -12.89
CA GLN A 22 -9.58 -9.61 -11.96
C GLN A 22 -9.26 -9.06 -10.55
N ARG A 23 -8.04 -8.59 -10.31
CA ARG A 23 -7.64 -7.96 -9.05
C ARG A 23 -7.25 -6.49 -9.31
N PRO A 24 -7.48 -5.61 -8.33
CA PRO A 24 -8.02 -5.88 -6.99
C PRO A 24 -9.56 -5.93 -6.93
N LEU A 25 -10.10 -6.55 -5.88
CA LEU A 25 -11.55 -6.56 -5.60
C LEU A 25 -12.05 -5.21 -5.08
N TYR A 26 -11.18 -4.50 -4.37
CA TYR A 26 -11.41 -3.15 -3.85
C TYR A 26 -10.32 -2.24 -4.37
N GLY A 27 -10.72 -1.09 -4.93
CA GLY A 27 -9.77 -0.12 -5.47
C GLY A 27 -8.85 0.44 -4.40
N GLU A 28 -7.73 1.05 -4.79
CA GLU A 28 -6.73 1.58 -3.87
C GLU A 28 -7.33 2.63 -2.93
N LYS A 29 -8.25 3.46 -3.42
CA LYS A 29 -8.95 4.47 -2.60
C LYS A 29 -9.83 3.84 -1.52
N GLU A 30 -10.54 2.76 -1.83
CA GLU A 30 -11.39 2.06 -0.88
C GLU A 30 -10.56 1.37 0.19
N ARG A 31 -9.45 0.73 -0.23
CA ARG A 31 -8.50 0.11 0.69
C ARG A 31 -7.85 1.14 1.62
N VAL A 32 -7.47 2.31 1.10
CA VAL A 32 -6.98 3.43 1.93
C VAL A 32 -8.02 3.84 2.96
N LYS A 33 -9.27 4.06 2.55
CA LYS A 33 -10.35 4.46 3.45
C LYS A 33 -10.61 3.43 4.55
N LEU A 34 -10.58 2.15 4.19
CA LEU A 34 -10.77 1.05 5.14
C LEU A 34 -9.60 0.91 6.12
N LEU A 35 -8.37 1.16 5.68
CA LEU A 35 -7.21 1.15 6.57
C LEU A 35 -7.21 2.37 7.49
N LEU A 36 -7.51 3.56 6.98
CA LEU A 36 -7.60 4.78 7.79
C LEU A 36 -8.78 4.79 8.77
N SER A 37 -9.75 3.87 8.64
CA SER A 37 -10.80 3.72 9.65
C SER A 37 -10.33 2.95 10.89
N LEU A 38 -9.17 2.29 10.83
CA LEU A 38 -8.57 1.61 11.97
C LEU A 38 -7.85 2.61 12.87
N LYS A 39 -8.22 2.64 14.16
CA LYS A 39 -7.64 3.56 15.16
C LYS A 39 -6.12 3.44 15.31
N SER A 40 -5.55 2.30 14.95
CA SER A 40 -4.12 2.03 15.07
C SER A 40 -3.30 2.51 13.88
N ILE A 41 -3.92 2.96 12.79
CA ILE A 41 -3.21 3.35 11.56
C ILE A 41 -3.18 4.88 11.47
N ASP A 42 -1.97 5.44 11.47
CA ASP A 42 -1.77 6.89 11.37
C ASP A 42 -1.67 7.35 9.93
N TYR A 43 -1.03 6.55 9.06
CA TYR A 43 -0.82 6.89 7.67
C TYR A 43 -0.95 5.68 6.75
N VAL A 44 -1.49 5.91 5.56
CA VAL A 44 -1.52 4.92 4.47
C VAL A 44 -0.85 5.48 3.23
N PHE A 45 0.03 4.70 2.63
CA PHE A 45 0.78 5.06 1.43
C PHE A 45 0.47 4.10 0.28
N VAL A 46 0.29 4.61 -0.94
CA VAL A 46 0.04 3.78 -2.13
C VAL A 46 1.28 3.78 -3.02
N PHE A 47 1.76 2.59 -3.40
CA PHE A 47 2.94 2.43 -4.26
C PHE A 47 2.67 1.59 -5.51
N GLY A 48 3.28 2.00 -6.62
CA GLY A 48 3.04 1.40 -7.94
C GLY A 48 4.19 0.58 -8.52
N GLU A 49 5.37 0.61 -7.91
CA GLU A 49 6.53 -0.15 -8.39
C GLU A 49 6.30 -1.65 -8.17
N GLN A 50 6.48 -2.44 -9.23
CA GLN A 50 6.48 -3.89 -9.10
C GLN A 50 7.78 -4.32 -8.43
N MET A 51 7.73 -4.62 -7.13
CA MET A 51 8.84 -5.35 -6.51
C MET A 51 8.86 -6.79 -7.05
N PRO A 52 9.98 -7.27 -7.60
CA PRO A 52 10.10 -8.65 -8.04
C PRO A 52 9.77 -9.60 -6.88
N LYS A 53 8.92 -10.61 -7.15
CA LYS A 53 8.43 -11.61 -6.17
C LYS A 53 9.55 -12.31 -5.36
N LYS A 54 10.80 -12.23 -5.81
CA LYS A 54 11.97 -12.87 -5.19
C LYS A 54 12.45 -12.19 -3.89
N ASN A 55 11.91 -11.03 -3.52
CA ASN A 55 12.43 -10.19 -2.43
C ASN A 55 11.42 -9.90 -1.29
N LEU A 56 10.46 -10.78 -1.02
CA LEU A 56 9.53 -10.62 0.11
C LEU A 56 10.23 -10.49 1.48
N SER A 57 11.51 -10.85 1.59
CA SER A 57 12.34 -10.67 2.78
C SER A 57 12.94 -9.26 2.95
N ARG A 58 12.76 -8.36 1.97
CA ARG A 58 13.50 -7.08 1.88
C ARG A 58 12.60 -5.84 1.86
N ALA A 59 11.39 -5.93 2.40
CA ALA A 59 10.39 -4.86 2.38
C ALA A 59 10.72 -3.63 3.28
N THR A 60 11.99 -3.37 3.60
CA THR A 60 12.39 -2.31 4.53
C THR A 60 13.11 -1.12 3.88
N ALA A 61 13.37 -1.10 2.57
CA ALA A 61 14.15 0.01 2.00
C ALA A 61 13.73 0.40 0.58
N GLY A 62 13.30 1.66 0.46
CA GLY A 62 13.18 2.38 -0.81
C GLY A 62 11.73 2.71 -1.16
N TYR A 63 11.26 3.90 -0.76
CA TYR A 63 10.01 4.46 -1.27
C TYR A 63 10.22 5.87 -1.82
N SER A 64 9.87 6.03 -3.09
CA SER A 64 9.59 7.31 -3.74
C SER A 64 8.11 7.34 -4.05
N GLY A 65 7.33 8.18 -3.37
CA GLY A 65 5.98 8.47 -3.81
C GLY A 65 5.26 9.51 -2.97
N LYS A 66 4.18 10.01 -3.54
CA LYS A 66 3.43 11.17 -3.07
C LYS A 66 2.49 10.77 -1.93
N GLY A 67 2.94 10.95 -0.70
CA GLY A 67 2.05 10.92 0.46
C GLY A 67 1.06 12.07 0.40
N ARG A 68 -0.24 11.78 0.38
CA ARG A 68 -1.28 12.78 0.62
C ARG A 68 -2.00 12.41 1.92
N ARG A 69 -2.05 13.37 2.83
CA ARG A 69 -3.00 13.38 3.94
C ARG A 69 -4.38 13.69 3.33
N LEU A 70 -5.32 12.74 3.40
CA LEU A 70 -6.73 12.98 3.12
C LEU A 70 -7.47 13.18 4.44
#